data_AF-A0A1V0DGT8-F1
#
_entry.id   AF-A0A1V0DGT8-F1
#
_cell.length_a   1.000
_cell.length_b   1.000
_cell.length_c   1.000
_cell.angle_alpha   90.00
_cell.angle_beta   90.00
_cell.angle_gamma   90.00
#
_symmetry.space_group_name_H-M   'P 1'
#
loop_
_entity.id
_entity.type
_entity.pdbx_description
1 polymer ?
#
loop_
_entity_poly.entity_id
_entity_poly.type
_entity_poly.pdbx_seq_one_letter_code
_entity_poly.pdbx_strand_id
1 'polypeptide(L)'
;MTNDPKDRHVLAAAVHARVNVILTFNLKDFPREDLQPWNIEAKHPDDYVLTLYDIDESQVVSRIAAIAEQRQKPLEDVLINLGNSLRRFASRLYADLGLP
;
A
#
# COMPACT_ATOMS: atom_id res chain seq x y z
N MET A 1 12.19 -17.37 12.70
CA MET A 1 11.25 -17.56 11.59
C MET A 1 10.06 -18.34 12.08
N THR A 2 9.20 -17.64 12.80
CA THR A 2 7.85 -18.03 13.20
C THR A 2 6.80 -17.68 12.13
N ASN A 3 7.19 -16.96 11.07
CA ASN A 3 6.39 -16.59 9.91
C ASN A 3 5.87 -17.85 9.19
N ASP A 4 4.68 -17.73 8.59
CA ASP A 4 3.99 -18.87 7.98
C ASP A 4 4.92 -19.61 7.00
N PRO A 5 5.03 -20.94 7.04
CA PRO A 5 5.86 -21.71 6.13
C PRO A 5 5.64 -21.38 4.66
N LYS A 6 4.40 -21.08 4.26
CA LYS A 6 4.07 -20.68 2.90
C LYS A 6 4.61 -19.30 2.55
N ASP A 7 4.85 -18.41 3.50
CA ASP A 7 5.26 -17.01 3.26
C ASP A 7 6.76 -16.77 3.41
N ARG A 8 7.54 -17.78 3.82
CA ARG A 8 9.01 -17.70 3.92
C ARG A 8 9.69 -17.29 2.63
N HIS A 9 9.14 -17.67 1.49
CA HIS A 9 9.69 -17.28 0.18
C HIS A 9 9.54 -15.78 -0.08
N VAL A 10 8.49 -15.14 0.42
CA VAL A 10 8.29 -13.69 0.31
C VAL A 10 9.36 -12.94 1.10
N LEU A 11 9.63 -13.39 2.34
CA LEU A 11 10.71 -12.81 3.15
C LEU A 11 12.09 -13.06 2.51
N ALA A 12 12.35 -14.26 2.01
CA ALA A 12 13.61 -14.56 1.30
C ALA A 12 13.80 -13.69 0.06
N ALA A 13 12.73 -13.46 -0.72
CA ALA A 13 12.76 -12.55 -1.86
C ALA A 13 13.04 -11.11 -1.42
N ALA A 14 12.44 -10.65 -0.33
CA ALA A 14 12.65 -9.31 0.20
C ALA A 14 14.11 -9.09 0.65
N VAL A 15 14.68 -10.07 1.36
CA VAL A 15 16.10 -10.05 1.76
C VAL A 15 17.01 -10.04 0.54
N HIS A 16 16.75 -10.92 -0.44
CA HIS A 16 17.55 -11.02 -1.65
C HIS A 16 17.51 -9.72 -2.48
N ALA A 17 16.32 -9.14 -2.62
CA ALA A 17 16.09 -7.87 -3.33
C ALA A 17 16.56 -6.64 -2.54
N ARG A 18 16.99 -6.81 -1.28
CA ARG A 18 17.43 -5.74 -0.37
C ARG A 18 16.38 -4.64 -0.20
N VAL A 19 15.10 -5.02 -0.15
CA VAL A 19 14.02 -4.07 0.13
C VAL A 19 13.85 -3.89 1.62
N ASN A 20 13.41 -2.71 2.04
CA ASN A 20 13.17 -2.41 3.45
C ASN A 20 11.70 -2.62 3.87
N VAL A 21 10.78 -2.78 2.92
CA VAL A 21 9.34 -2.87 3.18
C VAL A 21 8.71 -4.03 2.42
N ILE A 22 7.93 -4.85 3.10
CA ILE A 22 6.96 -5.78 2.52
C ILE A 22 5.57 -5.16 2.66
N LEU A 23 4.88 -4.89 1.55
CA LEU A 23 3.48 -4.46 1.58
C LEU A 23 2.56 -5.67 1.59
N THR A 24 1.72 -5.78 2.60
CA THR A 24 0.78 -6.91 2.76
C THR A 24 -0.49 -6.48 3.47
N PHE A 25 -1.63 -6.99 3.02
CA PHE A 25 -2.90 -6.84 3.73
C PHE A 25 -2.95 -7.69 5.02
N ASN A 26 -2.09 -8.70 5.12
CA ASN A 26 -2.08 -9.62 6.24
C ASN A 26 -0.76 -9.52 7.03
N LEU A 27 -0.71 -8.59 7.98
CA LEU A 27 0.49 -8.33 8.78
C LEU A 27 0.87 -9.51 9.69
N LYS A 28 -0.09 -10.37 10.06
CA LYS A 28 0.17 -11.51 10.97
C LYS A 28 1.09 -12.56 10.36
N ASP A 29 1.18 -12.62 9.03
CA ASP A 29 2.04 -13.57 8.30
C ASP A 29 3.51 -13.15 8.37
N PHE A 30 3.79 -11.89 8.74
CA PHE A 30 5.11 -11.29 8.79
C PHE A 30 5.36 -10.62 10.15
N PRO A 31 5.44 -11.41 11.24
CA PRO A 31 5.66 -10.88 12.58
C PRO A 31 6.98 -10.11 12.66
N ARG A 32 6.97 -9.01 13.41
CA ARG A 32 8.11 -8.07 13.50
C ARG A 32 9.40 -8.76 13.93
N GLU A 33 9.33 -9.70 14.87
CA GLU A 33 10.51 -10.45 15.35
C GLU A 33 11.26 -11.20 14.25
N ASP A 34 10.58 -11.63 13.19
CA ASP A 34 11.21 -12.34 12.07
C ASP A 34 11.80 -11.43 11.01
N LEU A 35 11.27 -10.21 10.90
CA LEU A 35 11.74 -9.21 9.94
C LEU A 35 12.90 -8.36 10.48
N GLN A 36 12.91 -8.12 11.79
CA GLN A 36 13.89 -7.26 12.46
C GLN A 36 15.36 -7.63 12.16
N PRO A 37 15.77 -8.93 12.14
CA PRO A 37 17.16 -9.29 11.82
C PRO A 37 17.62 -8.84 10.43
N TRP A 38 16.68 -8.58 9.53
CA TRP A 38 16.93 -8.18 8.15
C TRP A 38 16.70 -6.69 7.90
N ASN A 39 16.34 -5.92 8.93
CA ASN A 39 15.93 -4.51 8.82
C ASN A 39 14.80 -4.28 7.80
N ILE A 40 13.82 -5.20 7.82
CA ILE A 40 12.62 -5.16 6.98
C ILE A 40 11.41 -4.86 7.89
N GLU A 41 10.45 -4.11 7.36
CA GLU A 41 9.14 -3.91 7.98
C GLU A 41 8.02 -4.44 7.09
N ALA A 42 6.95 -4.96 7.69
CA ALA A 42 5.70 -5.23 6.98
C ALA A 42 4.76 -4.04 7.21
N LYS A 43 4.17 -3.51 6.14
CA LYS A 43 3.22 -2.39 6.17
C LYS A 43 1.94 -2.73 5.45
N HIS A 44 0.82 -2.24 6.00
CA HIS A 44 -0.46 -2.35 5.32
C HIS A 44 -0.48 -1.38 4.13
N PRO A 45 -0.95 -1.82 2.94
CA PRO A 45 -0.96 -0.96 1.75
C PRO A 45 -1.67 0.38 1.96
N ASP A 46 -2.80 0.40 2.68
CA ASP A 46 -3.57 1.61 3.00
C ASP A 46 -2.72 2.66 3.76
N ASP A 47 -1.93 2.21 4.73
CA ASP A 47 -1.04 3.09 5.49
C ASP A 47 0.15 3.57 4.66
N TYR A 48 0.65 2.71 3.77
CA TYR A 48 1.80 3.05 2.94
C TYR A 48 1.45 4.07 1.86
N VAL A 49 0.29 3.94 1.18
CA VAL A 49 -0.12 4.93 0.19
C VAL A 49 -0.47 6.28 0.82
N LEU A 50 -0.97 6.31 2.07
CA LEU A 50 -1.10 7.55 2.85
C LEU A 50 0.27 8.18 3.11
N THR A 51 1.26 7.37 3.48
CA THR A 51 2.64 7.87 3.66
C THR A 51 3.19 8.48 2.36
N LEU A 52 2.97 7.84 1.22
CA LEU A 52 3.37 8.38 -0.08
C LEU A 52 2.63 9.68 -0.42
N TYR A 53 1.34 9.77 -0.05
CA TYR A 53 0.53 10.96 -0.24
C TYR A 53 1.04 12.13 0.61
N ASP A 54 1.38 11.88 1.87
CA ASP A 54 1.95 12.91 2.76
C ASP A 54 3.36 13.37 2.29
N ILE A 55 4.08 12.53 1.52
CA ILE A 55 5.37 12.88 0.91
C ILE A 55 5.18 13.73 -0.35
N ASP A 56 4.29 13.32 -1.26
CA ASP A 56 4.02 14.03 -2.52
C ASP A 56 2.59 13.78 -2.99
N GLU A 57 1.67 14.61 -2.49
CA GLU A 57 0.26 14.62 -2.88
C GLU A 57 0.09 14.76 -4.39
N SER A 58 0.84 15.66 -5.02
CA SER A 58 0.70 15.99 -6.44
C SER A 58 1.00 14.77 -7.32
N GLN A 59 2.05 14.02 -6.98
CA GLN A 59 2.42 12.81 -7.68
C GLN A 59 1.38 11.72 -7.48
N VAL A 60 0.89 11.53 -6.27
CA VAL A 60 -0.12 10.50 -6.00
C VAL A 60 -1.42 10.81 -6.74
N VAL A 61 -1.94 12.04 -6.65
CA VAL A 61 -3.15 12.47 -7.37
C VAL A 61 -2.98 12.30 -8.88
N SER A 62 -1.84 12.71 -9.44
CA SER A 62 -1.52 12.51 -10.86
C SER A 62 -1.58 11.04 -11.27
N ARG A 63 -1.05 10.13 -10.44
CA ARG A 63 -1.10 8.69 -10.72
C ARG A 63 -2.51 8.13 -10.65
N ILE A 64 -3.33 8.54 -9.69
CA ILE A 64 -4.73 8.11 -9.62
C ILE A 64 -5.52 8.63 -10.84
N ALA A 65 -5.31 9.88 -11.25
CA ALA A 65 -5.94 10.43 -12.46
C ALA A 65 -5.54 9.65 -13.73
N ALA A 66 -4.26 9.31 -13.87
CA ALA A 66 -3.78 8.50 -14.99
C ALA A 66 -4.37 7.08 -14.99
N ILE A 67 -4.59 6.48 -13.81
CA ILE A 67 -5.28 5.18 -13.68
C ILE A 67 -6.74 5.30 -14.13
N ALA A 68 -7.43 6.38 -13.78
CA ALA A 68 -8.81 6.65 -14.19
C ALA A 68 -8.91 6.80 -15.71
N GLU A 69 -8.01 7.59 -16.32
CA GLU A 69 -7.91 7.75 -17.76
C GLU A 69 -7.63 6.42 -18.48
N GLN A 70 -6.63 5.66 -18.03
CA GLN A 70 -6.28 4.36 -18.61
C GLN A 70 -7.45 3.37 -18.56
N ARG A 71 -8.24 3.41 -17.48
CA ARG A 71 -9.42 2.55 -17.30
C ARG A 71 -10.68 3.10 -17.95
N GLN A 72 -10.62 4.30 -18.54
CA GLN A 72 -11.77 5.02 -19.09
C GLN A 72 -12.91 5.14 -18.08
N LYS A 73 -12.56 5.42 -16.83
CA LYS A 73 -13.52 5.60 -15.73
C LYS A 73 -13.39 6.98 -15.10
N PRO A 74 -14.48 7.54 -14.54
CA PRO A 74 -14.39 8.70 -13.68
C PRO A 74 -13.39 8.48 -12.53
N LEU A 75 -12.75 9.57 -12.08
CA LEU A 75 -11.86 9.53 -10.92
C LEU A 75 -12.59 8.99 -9.68
N GLU A 76 -13.83 9.44 -9.48
CA GLU A 76 -14.72 9.00 -8.41
C GLU A 76 -14.89 7.48 -8.40
N ASP A 77 -15.17 6.85 -9.54
CA ASP A 77 -15.30 5.39 -9.64
C ASP A 77 -14.01 4.68 -9.23
N VAL A 78 -12.85 5.21 -9.59
CA VAL A 78 -11.56 4.65 -9.16
C VAL A 78 -11.41 4.76 -7.66
N LEU A 79 -11.74 5.89 -7.06
CA LEU A 79 -11.66 6.11 -5.62
C LEU A 79 -12.65 5.23 -4.83
N ILE A 80 -13.89 5.07 -5.30
CA ILE A 80 -14.88 4.12 -4.73
C ILE A 80 -14.27 2.71 -4.69
N ASN A 81 -13.70 2.28 -5.82
CA ASN A 81 -13.12 0.93 -5.92
C ASN A 81 -11.89 0.76 -5.03
N LEU A 82 -11.03 1.79 -4.92
CA LEU A 82 -9.89 1.77 -4.00
C LEU A 82 -10.36 1.70 -2.55
N GLY A 83 -11.48 2.35 -2.19
CA GLY A 83 -12.06 2.32 -0.84
C GLY A 83 -12.42 0.92 -0.32
N ASN A 84 -12.57 -0.08 -1.21
CA ASN A 84 -12.81 -1.47 -0.81
C ASN A 84 -11.61 -2.11 -0.10
N SER A 85 -10.39 -1.63 -0.35
CA SER A 85 -9.15 -2.19 0.22
C SER A 85 -8.24 -1.14 0.86
N LEU A 86 -8.32 0.10 0.41
CA LEU A 86 -7.53 1.25 0.87
C LEU A 86 -8.48 2.33 1.41
N ARG A 87 -9.29 1.95 2.40
CA ARG A 87 -10.39 2.78 2.90
C ARG A 87 -9.90 4.12 3.40
N ARG A 88 -8.85 4.14 4.22
CA ARG A 88 -8.35 5.38 4.85
C ARG A 88 -7.79 6.33 3.80
N PHE A 89 -7.01 5.79 2.87
CA PHE A 89 -6.46 6.54 1.74
C PHE A 89 -7.55 7.13 0.86
N ALA A 90 -8.53 6.31 0.45
CA ALA A 90 -9.64 6.78 -0.38
C ALA A 90 -10.41 7.90 0.33
N SER A 91 -10.77 7.72 1.61
CA SER A 91 -11.46 8.75 2.39
C SER A 91 -10.65 10.05 2.50
N ARG A 92 -9.32 9.96 2.63
CA ARG A 92 -8.45 11.14 2.66
C ARG A 92 -8.47 11.89 1.32
N LEU A 93 -8.34 11.18 0.19
CA LEU A 93 -8.41 11.80 -1.13
C LEU A 93 -9.78 12.42 -1.42
N TYR A 94 -10.88 11.77 -1.01
CA TYR A 94 -12.22 12.36 -1.15
C TYR A 94 -12.32 13.71 -0.44
N ALA A 95 -11.85 13.77 0.81
CA ALA A 95 -11.88 15.00 1.60
C ALA A 95 -11.00 16.10 1.01
N ASP A 96 -9.78 15.76 0.59
CA ASP A 96 -8.80 16.73 0.09
C ASP A 96 -9.16 17.25 -1.32
N LEU A 97 -9.78 16.42 -2.17
CA LEU A 97 -10.20 16.79 -3.52
C LEU A 97 -11.59 17.45 -3.59
N GLY A 98 -12.32 17.50 -2.48
CA GLY A 98 -13.67 18.07 -2.43
C GLY A 98 -14.69 17.34 -3.30
N LEU A 99 -14.52 16.03 -3.48
CA LEU A 99 -15.44 15.18 -4.23
C LEU A 99 -16.68 14.84 -3.36
N PRO A 100 -17.88 14.74 -3.97
CA PRO A 100 -19.14 14.50 -3.25
C PRO A 100 -19.23 13.13 -2.57
#